data_AF-A0AAU3DPM6-F1
#
_entry.id   AF-A0AAU3DPM6-F1
#
_cell.length_a   1.000
_cell.length_b   1.000
_cell.length_c   1.000
_cell.angle_alpha   90.00
_cell.angle_beta   90.00
_cell.angle_gamma   90.00
#
_symmetry.space_group_name_H-M   'P 1'
#
loop_
_entity.id
_entity.type
_entity.pdbx_description
1 polymer ?
#
loop_
_entity_poly.entity_id
_entity_poly.type
_entity_poly.pdbx_seq_one_letter_code
_entity_poly.pdbx_strand_id
1 'polypeptide(L)'
;MADGQLWLDPGRARRGGADLTSAGEAVTARRAQVGDRIAGASAARPWGRDDIGAAFEKQYRGFEETLLRAWAGVGRSLKNLGEDVVRSVDNSVETDARTAGRLDRISDQRPAGR
;
A
#
# COMPACT_ATOMS: atom_id res chain seq x y z
N MET A 1 23.74 20.72 13.30
CA MET A 1 22.95 19.48 13.42
C MET A 1 21.52 19.93 13.61
N ALA A 2 20.61 19.60 12.69
CA ALA A 2 19.22 20.01 12.79
C ALA A 2 18.53 19.10 13.79
N ASP A 3 18.19 19.65 14.95
CA ASP A 3 17.49 18.96 16.03
C ASP A 3 16.12 18.45 15.55
N GLY A 4 16.00 17.14 15.37
CA GLY A 4 14.87 16.28 15.76
C GLY A 4 13.42 16.61 15.40
N GLN A 5 13.10 17.71 14.71
CA GLN A 5 11.72 18.05 14.32
C GLN A 5 11.43 17.55 12.91
N LEU A 6 10.62 16.49 12.83
CA LEU A 6 10.01 16.05 11.59
C LEU A 6 8.98 17.10 11.15
N TRP A 7 9.35 17.98 10.22
CA TRP A 7 8.40 18.86 9.53
C TRP A 7 7.55 18.03 8.57
N LEU A 8 6.58 17.32 9.13
CA LEU A 8 5.57 16.56 8.39
C LEU A 8 4.48 17.54 7.91
N ASP A 9 4.17 17.54 6.61
CA ASP A 9 2.92 18.13 6.10
C ASP A 9 1.83 17.06 6.15
N PRO A 10 0.89 17.12 7.12
CA PRO A 10 -0.12 16.08 7.28
C PRO A 10 -1.08 16.01 6.09
N GLY A 11 -1.34 17.16 5.46
CA GLY A 11 -2.21 17.23 4.29
C GLY A 11 -1.59 16.53 3.09
N ARG A 12 -0.30 16.78 2.83
CA ARG A 12 0.45 16.08 1.76
C ARG A 12 0.57 14.59 2.03
N ALA A 13 0.84 14.19 3.27
CA ALA A 13 1.00 12.78 3.61
C ALA A 13 -0.33 12.00 3.49
N ARG A 14 -1.46 12.58 3.93
CA ARG A 14 -2.79 11.99 3.73
C ARG A 14 -3.15 11.82 2.26
N ARG A 15 -2.90 12.84 1.43
CA ARG A 15 -3.12 12.75 -0.02
C ARG A 15 -2.27 11.64 -0.64
N GLY A 16 -0.97 11.61 -0.33
CA GLY A 16 -0.09 10.55 -0.84
C GLY A 16 -0.52 9.15 -0.39
N GLY A 17 -0.98 9.00 0.85
CA GLY A 17 -1.55 7.74 1.33
C GLY A 17 -2.82 7.34 0.58
N ALA A 18 -3.75 8.26 0.36
CA ALA A 18 -4.95 8.02 -0.43
C ALA A 18 -4.62 7.64 -1.88
N ASP A 19 -3.66 8.32 -2.52
CA ASP A 19 -3.21 8.02 -3.88
C ASP A 19 -2.61 6.60 -3.96
N LEU A 20 -1.83 6.18 -2.96
CA LEU A 20 -1.30 4.82 -2.86
C LEU A 20 -2.40 3.77 -2.69
N THR A 21 -3.40 4.06 -1.85
CA THR A 21 -4.57 3.20 -1.68
C THR A 21 -5.32 3.02 -3.00
N SER A 22 -5.64 4.12 -3.69
CA SER A 22 -6.31 4.08 -5.00
C SER A 22 -5.47 3.36 -6.07
N ALA A 23 -4.16 3.55 -6.07
CA ALA A 23 -3.26 2.81 -6.97
C ALA A 23 -3.28 1.30 -6.67
N GLY A 24 -3.25 0.90 -5.40
CA GLY A 24 -3.36 -0.49 -5.00
C GLY A 24 -4.68 -1.15 -5.43
N GLU A 25 -5.79 -0.42 -5.31
CA GLU A 25 -7.11 -0.85 -5.79
C GLU A 25 -7.14 -0.98 -7.32
N ALA A 26 -6.61 0.00 -8.05
CA ALA A 26 -6.54 -0.04 -9.51
C ALA A 26 -5.67 -1.22 -10.01
N VAL A 27 -4.52 -1.46 -9.38
CA VAL A 27 -3.65 -2.61 -9.69
C VAL A 27 -4.38 -3.92 -9.42
N THR A 28 -5.10 -4.02 -8.31
CA THR A 28 -5.87 -5.21 -7.93
C THR A 28 -7.01 -5.48 -8.91
N ALA A 29 -7.76 -4.44 -9.28
CA ALA A 29 -8.84 -4.53 -10.27
C ALA A 29 -8.29 -4.94 -11.65
N ARG A 30 -7.15 -4.38 -12.05
CA ARG A 30 -6.50 -4.76 -13.31
C ARG A 30 -6.00 -6.19 -13.29
N ARG A 31 -5.44 -6.65 -12.16
CA ARG A 31 -5.06 -8.06 -11.97
C ARG A 31 -6.27 -8.97 -12.14
N ALA A 32 -7.42 -8.66 -11.54
CA ALA A 32 -8.63 -9.46 -11.72
C ALA A 32 -9.03 -9.47 -13.21
N GLN A 33 -9.17 -8.32 -13.84
CA GLN A 33 -9.65 -8.24 -15.23
C GLN A 33 -8.70 -8.89 -16.27
N VAL A 34 -7.39 -8.63 -16.19
CA VAL A 34 -6.41 -9.15 -17.15
C VAL A 34 -5.92 -10.51 -16.75
N GLY A 35 -5.59 -10.68 -15.47
CA GLY A 35 -5.07 -11.94 -14.95
C GLY A 35 -6.08 -13.08 -15.10
N ASP A 36 -7.37 -12.83 -14.88
CA ASP A 36 -8.39 -13.87 -15.06
C ASP A 36 -8.57 -14.24 -16.55
N ARG A 37 -8.37 -13.27 -17.47
CA ARG A 37 -8.34 -13.56 -18.91
C ARG A 37 -7.13 -14.39 -19.31
N ILE A 38 -5.95 -14.10 -18.75
CA ILE A 38 -4.75 -14.92 -18.95
C ILE A 38 -5.02 -16.33 -18.42
N ALA A 39 -5.44 -16.47 -17.17
CA ALA A 39 -5.76 -17.75 -16.55
C ALA A 39 -6.77 -18.57 -17.36
N GLY A 40 -7.83 -17.91 -17.84
CA GLY A 40 -8.84 -18.53 -18.70
C GLY A 40 -8.28 -18.99 -20.05
N ALA A 41 -7.47 -18.16 -20.72
CA ALA A 41 -6.82 -18.54 -21.98
C ALA A 41 -5.85 -19.72 -21.78
N SER A 42 -5.06 -19.70 -20.71
CA SER A 42 -4.12 -20.76 -20.38
C SER A 42 -4.84 -22.06 -20.02
N ALA A 43 -6.00 -22.00 -19.36
CA ALA A 43 -6.82 -23.18 -19.07
C ALA A 43 -7.35 -23.86 -20.34
N ALA A 44 -7.52 -23.13 -21.44
CA ALA A 44 -7.91 -23.68 -22.74
C ALA A 44 -6.78 -24.43 -23.46
N ARG A 45 -5.54 -24.42 -22.93
CA ARG A 45 -4.35 -25.09 -23.49
C ARG A 45 -4.11 -24.76 -24.98
N PRO A 46 -3.85 -23.48 -25.32
CA PRO A 46 -3.78 -23.02 -26.71
C PRO A 46 -2.58 -23.57 -27.50
N TRP A 47 -1.59 -24.15 -26.82
CA TRP A 47 -0.37 -24.76 -27.38
C TRP A 47 -0.56 -26.22 -27.80
N GLY A 48 -1.78 -26.74 -27.81
CA GLY A 48 -2.05 -28.12 -28.23
C GLY A 48 -1.88 -29.15 -27.12
N ARG A 49 -2.21 -30.40 -27.46
CA ARG A 49 -2.23 -31.54 -26.52
C ARG A 49 -1.14 -32.58 -26.82
N ASP A 50 -0.29 -32.30 -27.80
CA ASP A 50 0.87 -33.13 -28.12
C ASP A 50 2.01 -32.92 -27.09
N ASP A 51 3.10 -33.65 -27.27
CA ASP A 51 4.24 -33.61 -26.34
C ASP A 51 4.92 -32.23 -26.32
N ILE A 52 4.92 -31.52 -27.45
CA ILE A 52 5.44 -30.15 -27.56
C ILE A 52 4.57 -29.20 -26.74
N GLY A 53 3.25 -29.28 -26.90
CA GLY A 53 2.29 -28.51 -26.11
C GLY A 53 2.37 -28.84 -24.62
N ALA A 54 2.54 -30.11 -24.25
CA ALA A 54 2.71 -30.52 -22.85
C ALA A 54 4.01 -29.99 -22.22
N ALA A 55 5.10 -29.93 -22.99
CA ALA A 55 6.35 -29.33 -22.53
C ALA A 55 6.21 -27.81 -22.34
N PHE A 56 5.55 -27.13 -23.27
CA PHE A 56 5.28 -25.69 -23.16
C PHE A 56 4.38 -25.37 -21.96
N GLU A 57 3.29 -26.11 -21.80
CA GLU A 57 2.36 -26.05 -20.66
C GLU A 57 3.12 -26.02 -19.33
N LYS A 58 3.99 -27.02 -19.12
CA LYS A 58 4.69 -27.22 -17.86
C LYS A 58 5.54 -26.01 -17.49
N GLN A 59 6.25 -25.45 -18.47
CA GLN A 59 7.12 -24.29 -18.25
C GLN A 59 6.30 -23.01 -18.08
N TYR A 60 5.30 -22.80 -18.94
CA TYR A 60 4.47 -21.60 -18.93
C TYR A 60 3.65 -21.48 -17.65
N ARG A 61 3.05 -22.58 -17.18
CA ARG A 61 2.16 -22.60 -16.00
C ARG A 61 2.88 -22.09 -14.75
N GLY A 62 4.14 -22.48 -14.54
CA GLY A 62 4.93 -22.02 -13.40
C GLY A 62 5.19 -20.51 -13.43
N PHE A 63 5.49 -19.96 -14.62
CA PHE A 63 5.67 -18.51 -14.79
C PHE A 63 4.36 -17.73 -14.63
N GLU A 64 3.27 -18.25 -15.19
CA GLU A 64 1.93 -17.67 -15.08
C GLU A 64 1.52 -17.54 -13.60
N GLU A 65 1.58 -18.63 -12.84
CA GLU A 65 1.21 -18.64 -11.42
C GLU A 65 2.05 -17.65 -10.60
N THR A 66 3.36 -17.61 -10.87
CA THR A 66 4.29 -16.70 -10.19
C THR A 66 3.95 -15.25 -10.49
N LEU A 67 3.71 -14.92 -11.77
CA LEU A 67 3.33 -13.58 -12.21
C LEU A 67 2.00 -13.14 -11.58
N LEU A 68 0.97 -13.98 -11.67
CA LEU A 68 -0.38 -13.64 -11.18
C LEU A 68 -0.39 -13.46 -9.66
N ARG A 69 0.44 -14.22 -8.93
CA ARG A 69 0.62 -14.08 -7.49
C ARG A 69 1.37 -12.81 -7.13
N ALA A 70 2.49 -12.54 -7.80
CA ALA A 70 3.27 -11.33 -7.58
C ALA A 70 2.44 -10.06 -7.86
N TRP A 71 1.69 -10.06 -8.95
CA TRP A 71 0.79 -8.95 -9.30
C TRP A 71 -0.27 -8.71 -8.21
N ALA A 72 -0.93 -9.76 -7.72
CA ALA A 72 -1.86 -9.63 -6.60
C ALA A 72 -1.18 -9.09 -5.33
N GLY A 73 0.07 -9.48 -5.08
CA GLY A 73 0.89 -8.96 -3.99
C GLY A 73 1.14 -7.46 -4.10
N VAL A 74 1.52 -6.95 -5.27
CA VAL A 74 1.80 -5.53 -5.48
C VAL A 74 0.58 -4.65 -5.17
N GLY A 75 -0.60 -5.02 -5.67
CA GLY A 75 -1.83 -4.26 -5.40
C GLY A 75 -2.15 -4.18 -3.90
N ARG A 76 -2.00 -5.30 -3.18
CA ARG A 76 -2.18 -5.36 -1.72
C ARG A 76 -1.16 -4.52 -0.98
N SER A 77 0.12 -4.59 -1.35
CA SER A 77 1.19 -3.84 -0.70
C SER A 77 1.00 -2.33 -0.85
N LEU A 78 0.61 -1.86 -2.04
CA LEU A 78 0.31 -0.44 -2.27
C LEU A 78 -0.86 0.03 -1.42
N LYS A 79 -1.95 -0.77 -1.37
CA LYS A 79 -3.11 -0.46 -0.55
C LYS A 79 -2.75 -0.33 0.93
N ASN A 80 -2.08 -1.34 1.47
CA ASN A 80 -1.70 -1.38 2.88
C ASN A 80 -0.73 -0.23 3.22
N LEU A 81 0.23 0.06 2.35
CA LEU A 81 1.16 1.17 2.56
C LEU A 81 0.42 2.51 2.62
N GLY A 82 -0.56 2.73 1.74
CA GLY A 82 -1.38 3.93 1.77
C GLY A 82 -2.15 4.09 3.08
N GLU A 83 -2.79 3.01 3.55
CA GLU A 83 -3.52 2.98 4.82
C GLU A 83 -2.59 3.23 6.04
N ASP A 84 -1.41 2.62 6.04
CA ASP A 84 -0.43 2.75 7.12
C ASP A 84 0.18 4.16 7.18
N VAL A 85 0.41 4.81 6.03
CA VAL A 85 0.86 6.21 5.98
C VAL A 85 -0.18 7.14 6.59
N VAL A 86 -1.46 7.02 6.20
CA VAL A 86 -2.54 7.84 6.77
C VAL A 86 -2.65 7.63 8.28
N ARG A 87 -2.68 6.36 8.72
CA ARG A 87 -2.76 6.02 10.15
C ARG A 87 -1.60 6.59 10.94
N SER A 88 -0.37 6.49 10.41
CA SER A 88 0.81 7.03 11.07
C SER A 88 0.74 8.54 11.23
N VAL A 89 0.31 9.26 10.20
CA VAL A 89 0.20 10.73 10.21
C VAL A 89 -0.86 11.18 11.22
N ASP A 90 -2.01 10.51 11.23
CA ASP A 90 -3.09 10.84 12.16
C ASP A 90 -2.68 10.62 13.61
N ASN A 91 -1.98 9.52 13.90
CA ASN A 91 -1.43 9.25 15.23
C ASN A 91 -0.40 10.29 15.66
N SER A 92 0.46 10.75 14.75
CA SER A 92 1.43 11.81 15.04
C SER A 92 0.74 13.14 15.36
N VAL A 93 -0.21 13.56 14.53
CA VAL A 93 -0.98 14.81 14.75
C VAL A 93 -1.74 14.78 16.07
N GLU A 94 -2.37 13.65 16.40
CA GLU A 94 -3.10 13.49 17.66
C GLU A 94 -2.15 13.55 18.87
N THR A 95 -0.98 12.91 18.77
CA THR A 95 0.04 12.91 19.82
C THR A 95 0.58 14.32 20.07
N ASP A 96 0.85 15.08 19.00
CA ASP A 96 1.31 16.46 19.10
C ASP A 96 0.26 17.37 19.74
N ALA A 97 -1.01 17.24 19.33
CA ALA A 97 -2.12 18.01 19.92
C ALA A 97 -2.30 17.73 21.42
N ARG A 98 -2.24 16.45 21.83
CA ARG A 98 -2.32 16.05 23.24
C ARG A 98 -1.15 16.60 24.06
N THR A 99 0.05 16.56 23.49
CA THR A 99 1.27 17.07 24.14
C THR A 99 1.20 18.59 24.31
N ALA A 100 0.80 19.32 23.27
CA ALA A 100 0.61 20.76 23.32
C ALA A 100 -0.42 21.16 24.40
N GLY A 101 -1.59 20.50 24.44
CA GLY A 101 -2.61 20.78 25.46
C GLY A 101 -2.21 20.37 26.89
N ARG A 102 -1.21 19.49 27.06
CA ARG A 102 -0.62 19.20 28.38
C ARG A 102 0.36 20.30 28.80
N LEU A 103 1.19 20.78 27.87
CA LEU A 103 2.15 21.85 28.14
C LEU A 103 1.43 23.16 28.46
N ASP A 104 0.38 23.49 27.71
CA ASP A 104 -0.46 24.68 27.94
C ASP A 104 -1.03 24.72 29.36
N ARG A 105 -1.60 23.59 29.81
CA ARG A 105 -2.09 23.43 31.20
C ARG A 105 -1.00 23.56 32.26
N ILE A 106 0.23 23.12 32.00
CA ILE A 106 1.35 23.28 32.94
C ILE A 106 1.77 24.75 33.00
N SER A 107 1.78 25.45 31.87
CA SER A 107 2.06 26.88 31.80
C SER A 107 1.01 27.70 32.56
N ASP A 108 -0.27 27.39 32.40
CA ASP A 108 -1.37 28.04 33.13
C ASP A 108 -1.33 27.79 34.65
N GLN A 109 -0.81 26.63 35.07
CA GLN A 109 -0.64 26.28 36.48
C GLN A 109 0.60 26.93 37.14
N ARG A 110 1.47 27.58 36.36
CA ARG A 110 2.54 28.45 36.90
C ARG A 110 2.03 29.90 36.88
N PRO A 111 1.53 30.45 38.00
CA PRO A 111 1.36 31.89 38.07
C PRO A 111 2.74 32.54 37.91
N ALA A 112 2.81 33.65 37.18
CA ALA A 112 3.98 34.49 37.09
C ALA A 112 4.44 34.86 38.52
N GLY A 113 5.45 34.12 39.01
CA GLY A 113 6.13 34.45 40.25
C GLY A 113 6.83 35.78 40.06
N ARG A 114 6.40 36.78 40.84
CA ARG A 114 7.14 38.01 41.14
C ARG A 114 8.58 37.71 41.55
#